data_AF-A0A938TME5-F1
#
_entry.id   AF-A0A938TME5-F1
#
_cell.length_a   1.000
_cell.length_b   1.000
_cell.length_c   1.000
_cell.angle_alpha   90.00
_cell.angle_beta   90.00
_cell.angle_gamma   90.00
#
_symmetry.space_group_name_H-M   'P 1'
#
loop_
_entity.id
_entity.type
_entity.pdbx_description
1 polymer ?
#
loop_
_entity_poly.entity_id
_entity_poly.type
_entity_poly.pdbx_seq_one_letter_code
_entity_poly.pdbx_strand_id
1 'polypeptide(L)'
;MEAVVDDFYQQAIGIHNHPFIEFTGIMQAYIKTCRRAHEAGIDFTECNRHTGNPLPMEGFEIDYLNEKLNCIFDGRISAHDD
;
A
#
# COMPACT_ATOMS: atom_id res chain seq x y z
N MET A 1 -2.82 10.94 7.78
CA MET A 1 -2.04 9.82 7.21
C MET A 1 -1.27 10.28 5.99
N GLU A 2 -1.92 10.88 4.99
CA GLU A 2 -1.26 11.37 3.75
C GLU A 2 -0.08 12.30 4.02
N ALA A 3 -0.26 13.37 4.81
CA ALA A 3 0.82 14.32 5.10
C ALA A 3 2.09 13.69 5.73
N VAL A 4 1.95 12.61 6.51
CA VAL A 4 3.09 11.89 7.11
C VAL A 4 3.83 11.08 6.05
N VAL A 5 3.09 10.44 5.15
CA VAL A 5 3.66 9.69 4.03
C VAL A 5 4.34 10.63 3.03
N ASP A 6 3.75 11.81 2.78
CA ASP A 6 4.30 12.82 1.89
C ASP A 6 5.62 13.39 2.43
N ASP A 7 5.70 13.65 3.73
CA ASP A 7 6.95 14.08 4.37
C ASP A 7 8.04 13.00 4.25
N PHE A 8 7.70 11.73 4.54
CA PHE A 8 8.63 10.62 4.36
C PHE A 8 9.09 10.48 2.89
N TYR A 9 8.19 10.70 1.93
CA TYR A 9 8.51 10.71 0.50
C TYR A 9 9.52 11.81 0.14
N GLN A 10 9.32 13.04 0.63
CA GLN A 10 10.27 14.13 0.41
C GLN A 10 11.65 13.80 0.99
N GLN A 11 11.70 13.22 2.18
CA GLN A 11 12.95 12.78 2.80
C GLN A 11 13.62 11.65 2.00
N ALA A 12 12.86 10.67 1.53
CA ALA A 12 13.36 9.56 0.72
C ALA A 12 13.97 10.03 -0.61
N ILE A 13 13.34 11.02 -1.26
CA ILE A 13 13.93 11.71 -2.43
C ILE A 13 15.24 12.39 -2.04
N GLY A 14 15.23 13.15 -0.95
CA GLY A 14 16.40 13.92 -0.49
C GLY A 14 17.64 13.08 -0.23
N ILE A 15 17.47 11.82 0.15
CA ILE A 15 18.57 10.86 0.37
C ILE A 15 18.81 9.91 -0.81
N HIS A 16 18.10 10.09 -1.93
CA HIS A 16 18.17 9.25 -3.12
C HIS A 16 17.93 7.75 -2.86
N ASN A 17 17.04 7.41 -1.92
CA ASN A 17 16.74 6.03 -1.58
C ASN A 17 15.49 5.54 -2.34
N HIS A 18 15.72 4.90 -3.49
CA HIS A 18 14.64 4.41 -4.37
C HIS A 18 13.68 3.41 -3.68
N PRO A 19 14.14 2.38 -2.94
CA PRO A 19 13.24 1.52 -2.17
C PRO A 19 12.30 2.30 -1.23
N PHE A 20 12.80 3.33 -0.55
CA PHE A 20 11.95 4.13 0.35
C PHE A 20 10.92 4.96 -0.42
N ILE A 21 11.28 5.45 -1.61
CA ILE A 21 10.34 6.10 -2.52
C ILE A 21 9.22 5.12 -2.91
N GLU A 22 9.55 3.89 -3.32
CA GLU A 22 8.54 2.90 -3.69
C GLU A 22 7.66 2.50 -2.48
N PHE A 23 8.22 2.40 -1.26
CA PHE A 23 7.44 2.21 -0.04
C PHE A 23 6.43 3.32 0.20
N THR A 24 6.75 4.57 -0.16
CA THR A 24 5.77 5.67 -0.05
C THR A 24 4.60 5.49 -1.02
N GLY A 25 4.87 4.96 -2.22
CA GLY A 25 3.83 4.58 -3.17
C GLY A 25 2.89 3.53 -2.61
N ILE A 26 3.42 2.50 -1.95
CA ILE A 26 2.64 1.47 -1.24
C ILE A 26 1.76 2.11 -0.17
N MET A 27 2.33 2.95 0.70
CA MET A 27 1.59 3.61 1.79
C MET A 27 0.46 4.50 1.25
N GLN A 28 0.72 5.29 0.21
CA GLN A 28 -0.30 6.14 -0.41
C GLN A 28 -1.42 5.32 -1.07
N ALA A 29 -1.08 4.25 -1.79
CA ALA A 29 -2.07 3.35 -2.38
C ALA A 29 -2.97 2.73 -1.30
N TYR A 30 -2.36 2.21 -0.22
CA TYR A 30 -3.10 1.64 0.89
C TYR A 30 -4.04 2.65 1.56
N ILE A 31 -3.60 3.90 1.79
CA ILE A 31 -4.46 4.97 2.33
C ILE A 31 -5.66 5.23 1.42
N LYS A 32 -5.48 5.26 0.09
CA LYS A 32 -6.59 5.45 -0.86
C LYS A 32 -7.60 4.30 -0.77
N THR A 33 -7.13 3.07 -0.67
CA THR A 33 -8.00 1.91 -0.49
C THR A 33 -8.78 1.99 0.84
N CYS A 34 -8.13 2.35 1.95
CA CYS A 34 -8.80 2.56 3.24
C CYS A 34 -9.86 3.66 3.16
N ARG A 35 -9.59 4.77 2.46
CA ARG A 35 -10.57 5.84 2.23
C ARG A 35 -11.79 5.33 1.47
N ARG A 36 -11.58 4.58 0.39
CA ARG A 36 -12.68 3.98 -0.40
C ARG A 36 -13.50 3.00 0.44
N ALA A 37 -12.84 2.15 1.23
CA ALA A 37 -13.53 1.23 2.14
C ALA A 37 -14.39 1.99 3.17
N HIS A 38 -13.83 3.03 3.78
CA HIS A 38 -14.58 3.87 4.72
C HIS A 38 -15.78 4.57 4.06
N GLU A 39 -15.61 5.12 2.85
CA GLU A 39 -16.69 5.73 2.05
C GLU A 39 -17.80 4.72 1.71
N ALA A 40 -17.46 3.43 1.58
CA ALA A 40 -18.41 2.33 1.40
C ALA A 40 -19.03 1.82 2.72
N GLY A 41 -18.73 2.45 3.86
CA GLY A 41 -19.24 2.05 5.18
C GLY A 41 -18.52 0.84 5.78
N ILE A 42 -17.34 0.49 5.28
CA ILE A 42 -16.53 -0.64 5.74
C ILE A 42 -15.50 -0.11 6.74
N ASP A 43 -15.47 -0.71 7.93
CA ASP A 43 -14.43 -0.43 8.92
C ASP A 43 -13.13 -1.16 8.55
N PHE A 44 -12.23 -0.44 7.88
CA PHE A 44 -10.96 -0.99 7.42
C PHE A 44 -10.00 -1.34 8.58
N THR A 45 -10.22 -0.86 9.82
CA THR A 45 -9.31 -1.19 10.92
C THR A 45 -9.46 -2.65 11.37
N GLU A 46 -10.61 -3.26 11.05
CA GLU A 46 -10.90 -4.67 11.29
C GLU A 46 -10.61 -5.56 10.06
N CYS A 47 -10.23 -4.96 8.93
CA CYS A 47 -9.91 -5.69 7.71
C CYS A 47 -8.53 -6.35 7.80
N ASN A 48 -8.50 -7.65 8.04
CA ASN A 48 -7.27 -8.44 8.02
C ASN A 48 -7.56 -9.93 7.79
N ARG A 49 -6.50 -10.68 7.48
CA ARG A 49 -6.59 -12.13 7.25
C ARG A 49 -7.04 -12.91 8.49
N HIS A 50 -6.70 -12.46 9.70
CA HIS A 50 -7.03 -13.16 10.95
C HIS A 50 -8.52 -13.06 11.31
N THR A 51 -9.19 -12.00 10.91
CA THR A 51 -10.64 -11.82 11.06
C THR A 51 -11.42 -12.40 9.88
N GLY A 52 -10.74 -12.87 8.83
CA GLY A 52 -11.36 -13.35 7.59
C GLY A 52 -12.06 -12.25 6.78
N ASN A 53 -11.78 -10.98 7.09
CA ASN A 53 -12.37 -9.82 6.45
C ASN A 53 -11.29 -9.10 5.64
N PRO A 54 -11.00 -9.50 4.38
CA PRO A 54 -10.00 -8.82 3.57
C PRO A 54 -10.43 -7.37 3.31
N LEU A 55 -9.45 -6.47 3.23
CA LEU A 55 -9.71 -5.11 2.74
C LEU A 55 -10.15 -5.23 1.28
N PRO A 56 -11.33 -4.71 0.88
CA PRO A 56 -11.76 -4.81 -0.50
C PRO A 56 -10.84 -4.00 -1.39
N MET A 57 -10.21 -4.63 -2.38
CA MET A 57 -9.31 -4.01 -3.34
C MET A 57 -9.76 -4.30 -4.76
N GLU A 58 -9.66 -3.31 -5.64
CA GLU A 58 -9.82 -3.49 -7.08
C GLU A 58 -8.56 -4.12 -7.68
N GLY A 59 -8.70 -4.83 -8.80
CA GLY A 59 -7.57 -5.54 -9.43
C GLY A 59 -6.39 -4.62 -9.76
N PHE A 60 -6.65 -3.40 -10.23
CA PHE A 60 -5.59 -2.42 -10.53
C PHE A 60 -4.85 -1.92 -9.27
N GLU A 61 -5.50 -1.91 -8.10
CA GLU A 61 -4.85 -1.54 -6.84
C GLU A 61 -3.86 -2.65 -6.43
N ILE A 62 -4.25 -3.91 -6.63
CA ILE A 62 -3.40 -5.09 -6.39
C ILE A 62 -2.21 -5.08 -7.34
N ASP A 63 -2.43 -4.84 -8.64
CA ASP A 63 -1.36 -4.77 -9.65
C ASP A 63 -0.34 -3.68 -9.32
N TYR A 64 -0.81 -2.50 -8.91
CA TYR A 64 0.06 -1.40 -8.50
C TYR A 64 0.90 -1.77 -7.26
N LEU A 65 0.29 -2.37 -6.24
CA LEU A 65 1.03 -2.81 -5.05
C LEU A 65 2.08 -3.87 -5.40
N ASN A 66 1.73 -4.82 -6.27
CA ASN A 66 2.65 -5.85 -6.74
C ASN A 66 3.83 -5.26 -7.53
N GLU A 67 3.59 -4.29 -8.41
CA GLU A 67 4.66 -3.56 -9.10
C GLU A 67 5.64 -2.94 -8.09
N LYS A 68 5.13 -2.22 -7.09
CA LYS A 68 5.96 -1.54 -6.08
C LYS A 68 6.75 -2.52 -5.23
N LEU A 69 6.13 -3.60 -4.77
CA LEU A 69 6.81 -4.65 -4.01
C LEU A 69 7.89 -5.34 -4.86
N ASN A 70 7.62 -5.59 -6.15
CA ASN A 70 8.61 -6.13 -7.06
C ASN A 70 9.80 -5.18 -7.27
N CYS A 71 9.57 -3.87 -7.38
CA CYS A 71 10.66 -2.87 -7.44
C CYS A 71 11.55 -2.88 -6.17
N ILE A 72 10.97 -3.11 -5.00
CA ILE A 72 11.71 -3.11 -3.72
C ILE A 72 12.47 -4.42 -3.51
N PHE A 73 11.82 -5.55 -3.79
CA PHE A 73 12.31 -6.87 -3.39
C PHE A 73 12.80 -7.74 -4.54
N ASP A 74 12.82 -7.22 -5.77
CA ASP A 74 13.33 -7.92 -6.95
C ASP A 74 12.63 -9.28 -7.15
N GLY A 75 11.29 -9.29 -7.01
CA GLY A 75 10.46 -10.48 -7.15
C GLY A 75 10.61 -11.54 -6.06
N ARG A 76 11.39 -11.30 -4.99
CA ARG A 76 11.58 -12.26 -3.89
C ARG A 76 10.40 -12.30 -2.91
N ILE A 77 9.52 -11.30 -2.98
CA ILE A 77 8.29 -11.21 -2.21
C ILE A 77 7.16 -10.98 -3.20
N SER A 78 6.18 -11.87 -3.21
CA SER A 78 4.96 -11.77 -4.00
C SER A 78 3.77 -11.95 -3.06
N ALA A 79 2.74 -11.11 -3.22
CA ALA A 79 1.45 -11.37 -2.62
C ALA A 79 0.83 -12.56 -3.36
N HIS A 80 0.62 -13.66 -2.66
CA HIS A 80 -0.11 -14.81 -3.18
C HIS A 80 -1.50 -14.85 -2.56
N ASP A 81 -2.51 -15.03 -3.40
CA ASP A 81 -3.79 -15.57 -2.97
C ASP A 81 -3.58 -17.08 -2.77
N ASP A 82 -3.83 -17.60 -1.57
CA ASP A 82 -3.93 -19.05 -1.36
C ASP A 82 -5.23 -19.61 -1.99
#